data_AF-A0A9X8N692-F1
#
_entry.id   AF-A0A9X8N692-F1
#
_cell.length_a   1.000
_cell.length_b   1.000
_cell.length_c   1.000
_cell.angle_alpha   90.00
_cell.angle_beta   90.00
_cell.angle_gamma   90.00
#
_symmetry.space_group_name_H-M   'P 1'
#
loop_
_entity.id
_entity.type
_entity.pdbx_description
1 polymer ?
#
loop_
_entity_poly.entity_id
_entity_poly.type
_entity_poly.pdbx_seq_one_letter_code
_entity_poly.pdbx_strand_id
1 'polypeptide(L)'
;MTPRRPPRPEPEHLHNEATATGDHSIAAGNIRNVVIRWALQHPSARWLPLLLACAALVVTGTAWPDGPASQYVLWGALVAVALGTATARVLVQRPRDARIVATLSLVSVLATVGAWLAFRDVATHGEIDATGKITSKAPDLVDGAPLTLTLRVSPGEARDALRLTLAIDNHDPTAPACRPVSSVALTSPPYGGAATPAAIHDGGTFDIPVDPQARTVRIDLTLHTDHGCRMDVTTTEATLHNA
;
A
#
# COMPACT_ATOMS: atom_id res chain seq x y z
N MET A 1 -32.62 -67.84 53.91
CA MET A 1 -33.47 -66.80 53.30
C MET A 1 -32.66 -65.51 53.30
N THR A 2 -32.26 -65.06 52.12
CA THR A 2 -31.35 -63.92 51.92
C THR A 2 -32.08 -62.92 51.00
N PRO A 3 -32.09 -61.61 51.31
CA PRO A 3 -32.88 -60.65 50.54
C PRO A 3 -32.24 -60.38 49.17
N ARG A 4 -33.09 -60.23 48.13
CA ARG A 4 -32.67 -59.85 46.78
C ARG A 4 -32.12 -58.42 46.79
N ARG A 5 -30.93 -58.24 46.20
CA ARG A 5 -30.31 -56.94 45.91
C ARG A 5 -31.15 -56.17 44.87
N PRO A 6 -31.36 -54.85 45.02
CA PRO A 6 -31.98 -54.04 43.96
C PRO A 6 -31.06 -53.92 42.75
N PRO A 7 -31.60 -53.73 41.53
CA PRO A 7 -30.81 -53.56 40.33
C PRO A 7 -30.02 -52.24 40.36
N ARG A 8 -28.82 -52.28 39.78
CA ARG A 8 -27.90 -51.14 39.64
C ARG A 8 -28.46 -50.20 38.56
N PRO A 9 -28.53 -48.86 38.78
CA PRO A 9 -28.85 -47.93 37.71
C PRO A 9 -27.73 -47.96 36.65
N GLU A 10 -28.12 -47.97 35.38
CA GLU A 10 -27.21 -47.90 34.24
C GLU A 10 -26.41 -46.59 34.26
N PRO A 11 -25.17 -46.57 33.72
CA PRO A 11 -24.40 -45.35 33.62
C PRO A 11 -25.06 -44.42 32.60
N GLU A 12 -25.60 -43.30 33.08
CA GLU A 12 -26.04 -42.20 32.23
C GLU A 12 -24.93 -41.82 31.25
N HIS A 13 -25.21 -41.99 29.96
CA HIS A 13 -24.41 -41.37 28.91
C HIS A 13 -24.55 -39.84 29.05
N LEU A 14 -23.57 -39.23 29.72
CA LEU A 14 -23.34 -37.79 29.71
C LEU A 14 -22.97 -37.35 28.28
N HIS A 15 -23.99 -37.17 27.45
CA HIS A 15 -23.88 -36.29 26.31
C HIS A 15 -23.78 -34.85 26.84
N ASN A 16 -22.56 -34.31 26.83
CA ASN A 16 -22.33 -32.87 27.00
C ASN A 16 -22.86 -32.13 25.75
N GLU A 17 -24.18 -32.13 25.56
CA GLU A 17 -24.84 -31.11 24.78
C GLU A 17 -24.91 -29.87 25.65
N ALA A 18 -24.11 -28.85 25.32
CA ALA A 18 -24.29 -27.51 25.85
C ALA A 18 -25.64 -26.98 25.35
N THR A 19 -26.72 -27.33 26.05
CA THR A 19 -28.07 -26.85 25.78
C THR A 19 -28.17 -25.40 26.27
N ALA A 20 -27.93 -24.46 25.36
CA ALA A 20 -28.28 -23.07 25.56
C ALA A 20 -29.80 -22.91 25.40
N THR A 21 -30.52 -22.92 26.51
CA THR A 21 -31.98 -22.72 26.59
C THR A 21 -32.35 -21.27 26.28
N GLY A 22 -32.85 -21.04 25.07
CA GLY A 22 -33.49 -19.79 24.67
C GLY A 22 -33.88 -19.83 23.19
N ASP A 23 -35.09 -19.38 22.85
CA ASP A 23 -35.69 -19.46 21.50
C ASP A 23 -34.87 -18.77 20.38
N HIS A 24 -33.84 -18.01 20.75
CA HIS A 24 -32.90 -17.38 19.82
C HIS A 24 -31.66 -18.23 19.49
N SER A 25 -31.37 -19.30 20.24
CA SER A 25 -30.19 -20.16 20.00
C SER A 25 -30.42 -21.19 18.88
N ILE A 26 -31.66 -21.65 18.69
CA ILE A 26 -32.04 -22.66 17.68
C ILE A 26 -31.96 -22.06 16.27
N ALA A 27 -32.34 -20.80 16.09
CA ALA A 27 -32.21 -20.12 14.80
C ALA A 27 -30.73 -19.89 14.41
N ALA A 28 -29.90 -19.43 15.35
CA ALA A 28 -28.49 -19.14 15.08
C ALA A 28 -27.67 -20.40 14.73
N GLY A 29 -27.89 -21.51 15.44
CA GLY A 29 -27.24 -22.80 15.17
C GLY A 29 -27.61 -23.38 13.80
N ASN A 30 -28.90 -23.29 13.44
CA ASN A 30 -29.40 -23.82 12.18
C ASN A 30 -28.93 -22.99 10.97
N ILE A 31 -28.93 -21.66 11.09
CA ILE A 31 -28.40 -20.75 10.05
C ILE A 31 -26.90 -20.99 9.84
N ARG A 32 -26.10 -21.13 10.91
CA ARG A 32 -24.67 -21.45 10.81
C ARG A 32 -24.44 -22.76 10.06
N ASN A 33 -25.22 -23.79 10.36
CA ASN A 33 -25.08 -25.10 9.74
C ASN A 33 -25.50 -25.10 8.26
N VAL A 34 -26.56 -24.34 7.91
CA VAL A 34 -26.99 -24.13 6.52
C VAL A 34 -25.94 -23.37 5.72
N VAL A 35 -25.35 -22.30 6.27
CA VAL A 35 -24.31 -21.53 5.60
C VAL A 35 -23.04 -22.35 5.39
N ILE A 36 -22.60 -23.13 6.39
CA ILE A 36 -21.43 -24.02 6.26
C ILE A 36 -21.71 -25.11 5.22
N ARG A 37 -22.89 -25.74 5.27
CA ARG A 37 -23.28 -26.76 4.28
C ARG A 37 -23.38 -26.17 2.88
N TRP A 38 -23.94 -24.97 2.73
CA TRP A 38 -24.01 -24.25 1.46
C TRP A 38 -22.62 -23.89 0.94
N ALA A 39 -21.76 -23.32 1.77
CA ALA A 39 -20.39 -22.95 1.42
C ALA A 39 -19.51 -24.14 1.04
N LEU A 40 -19.81 -25.34 1.58
CA LEU A 40 -19.07 -26.57 1.29
C LEU A 40 -19.66 -27.38 0.11
N GLN A 41 -20.97 -27.33 -0.12
CA GLN A 41 -21.65 -28.25 -1.04
C GLN A 41 -22.28 -27.59 -2.27
N HIS A 42 -22.59 -26.29 -2.26
CA HIS A 42 -23.23 -25.66 -3.42
C HIS A 42 -22.23 -25.33 -4.53
N PRO A 43 -22.57 -25.58 -5.82
CA PRO A 43 -21.68 -25.29 -6.96
C PRO A 43 -21.30 -23.82 -7.08
N SER A 44 -22.20 -22.91 -6.71
CA SER A 44 -21.98 -21.46 -6.73
C SER A 44 -20.98 -20.98 -5.67
N ALA A 45 -20.91 -21.65 -4.51
CA ALA A 45 -19.98 -21.31 -3.43
C ALA A 45 -18.50 -21.64 -3.74
N ARG A 46 -18.23 -22.31 -4.87
CA ARG A 46 -16.87 -22.58 -5.36
C ARG A 46 -16.22 -21.32 -5.93
N TRP A 47 -17.02 -20.44 -6.53
CA TRP A 47 -16.57 -19.22 -7.18
C TRP A 47 -16.40 -18.06 -6.20
N LEU A 48 -17.03 -18.13 -5.03
CA LEU A 48 -17.06 -17.02 -4.07
C LEU A 48 -15.67 -16.52 -3.65
N PRO A 49 -14.68 -17.37 -3.32
CA PRO A 49 -13.34 -16.90 -2.99
C PRO A 49 -12.63 -16.24 -4.18
N LEU A 50 -12.84 -16.77 -5.40
CA LEU A 50 -12.26 -16.21 -6.61
C LEU A 50 -12.86 -14.84 -6.93
N LEU A 51 -14.18 -14.71 -6.88
CA LEU A 51 -14.88 -13.44 -7.08
C LEU A 51 -14.45 -12.39 -6.06
N LEU A 52 -14.27 -12.80 -4.79
CA LEU A 52 -13.81 -11.92 -3.73
C LEU A 52 -12.36 -11.46 -3.96
N ALA A 53 -11.46 -12.37 -4.37
CA ALA A 53 -10.08 -12.01 -4.73
C ALA A 53 -10.03 -11.08 -5.96
N CYS A 54 -10.82 -11.36 -6.99
CA CYS A 54 -10.91 -10.50 -8.18
C CYS A 54 -11.49 -9.12 -7.85
N ALA A 55 -12.53 -9.05 -7.03
CA ALA A 55 -13.10 -7.77 -6.59
C ALA A 55 -12.08 -6.95 -5.80
N ALA A 56 -11.37 -7.58 -4.86
CA ALA A 56 -10.31 -6.91 -4.10
C ALA A 56 -9.21 -6.38 -5.02
N LEU A 57 -8.77 -7.18 -6.00
CA LEU A 57 -7.79 -6.77 -7.01
C LEU A 57 -8.21 -5.55 -7.83
N VAL A 58 -9.47 -5.54 -8.29
CA VAL A 58 -10.02 -4.40 -9.02
C VAL A 58 -10.00 -3.16 -8.15
N VAL A 59 -10.45 -3.26 -6.89
CA VAL A 59 -10.45 -2.12 -5.95
C VAL A 59 -9.03 -1.62 -5.70
N THR A 60 -8.06 -2.51 -5.43
CA THR A 60 -6.66 -2.10 -5.22
C THR A 60 -6.05 -1.49 -6.47
N GLY A 61 -6.38 -2.01 -7.66
CA GLY A 61 -5.90 -1.45 -8.93
C GLY A 61 -6.45 -0.06 -9.23
N THR A 62 -7.70 0.22 -8.83
CA THR A 62 -8.29 1.56 -9.01
C THR A 62 -7.79 2.61 -8.01
N ALA A 63 -7.22 2.18 -6.88
CA ALA A 63 -6.73 3.05 -5.82
C ALA A 63 -5.21 2.99 -5.66
N TRP A 64 -4.51 2.52 -6.70
CA TRP A 64 -3.08 2.23 -6.65
C TRP A 64 -2.25 3.51 -6.42
N PRO A 65 -1.49 3.61 -5.32
CA PRO A 65 -0.54 4.69 -5.14
C PRO A 65 0.66 4.48 -6.07
N ASP A 66 1.01 5.48 -6.88
CA ASP A 66 2.27 5.48 -7.61
C ASP A 66 3.42 5.43 -6.59
N GLY A 67 4.28 4.41 -6.61
CA GLY A 67 5.36 4.27 -5.62
C GLY A 67 6.29 3.09 -5.92
N PRO A 68 7.40 2.93 -5.16
CA PRO A 68 8.39 1.90 -5.40
C PRO A 68 7.80 0.48 -5.37
N ALA A 69 8.08 -0.32 -6.39
CA ALA A 69 7.55 -1.69 -6.51
C ALA A 69 7.92 -2.60 -5.32
N SER A 70 9.03 -2.30 -4.63
CA SER A 70 9.50 -3.01 -3.44
C SER A 70 8.49 -2.98 -2.28
N GLN A 71 7.68 -1.93 -2.17
CA GLN A 71 6.69 -1.78 -1.09
C GLN A 71 5.50 -2.73 -1.27
N TYR A 72 5.24 -3.18 -2.49
CA TYR A 72 4.09 -4.02 -2.84
C TYR A 72 4.38 -5.52 -2.82
N VAL A 73 5.59 -5.96 -2.42
CA VAL A 73 6.00 -7.37 -2.46
C VAL A 73 5.09 -8.25 -1.60
N LEU A 74 4.79 -7.83 -0.37
CA LEU A 74 3.92 -8.59 0.54
C LEU A 74 2.48 -8.69 -0.01
N TRP A 75 1.95 -7.57 -0.50
CA TRP A 75 0.63 -7.54 -1.16
C TRP A 75 0.59 -8.51 -2.34
N GLY A 76 1.59 -8.45 -3.23
CA GLY A 76 1.67 -9.30 -4.41
C GLY A 76 1.77 -10.79 -4.07
N ALA A 77 2.56 -11.14 -3.05
CA ALA A 77 2.67 -12.51 -2.55
C ALA A 77 1.33 -13.03 -2.01
N LEU A 78 0.62 -12.23 -1.22
CA LEU A 78 -0.67 -12.60 -0.65
C LEU A 78 -1.77 -12.72 -1.72
N VAL A 79 -1.77 -11.82 -2.71
CA VAL A 79 -2.64 -11.92 -3.90
C VAL A 79 -2.39 -13.21 -4.66
N ALA A 80 -1.12 -13.57 -4.91
CA ALA A 80 -0.77 -14.79 -5.63
C ALA A 80 -1.27 -16.04 -4.89
N VAL A 81 -1.13 -16.07 -3.56
CA VAL A 81 -1.67 -17.15 -2.71
C VAL A 81 -3.19 -17.18 -2.76
N ALA A 82 -3.86 -16.02 -2.66
CA ALA A 82 -5.31 -15.91 -2.68
C ALA A 82 -5.91 -16.43 -4.00
N LEU A 83 -5.35 -15.99 -5.14
CA LEU A 83 -5.77 -16.42 -6.47
C LEU A 83 -5.43 -17.89 -6.73
N GLY A 84 -4.24 -18.34 -6.34
CA GLY A 84 -3.81 -19.73 -6.53
C GLY A 84 -4.73 -20.70 -5.79
N THR A 85 -5.03 -20.42 -4.52
CA THR A 85 -5.91 -21.26 -3.70
C THR A 85 -7.38 -21.19 -4.14
N ALA A 86 -7.86 -20.01 -4.56
CA ALA A 86 -9.20 -19.86 -5.12
C ALA A 86 -9.37 -20.63 -6.44
N THR A 87 -8.39 -20.52 -7.34
CA THR A 87 -8.41 -21.22 -8.63
C THR A 87 -8.32 -22.72 -8.44
N ALA A 88 -7.46 -23.19 -7.54
CA ALA A 88 -7.39 -24.60 -7.16
C ALA A 88 -8.75 -25.13 -6.65
N ARG A 89 -9.48 -24.34 -5.86
CA ARG A 89 -10.82 -24.69 -5.38
C ARG A 89 -11.84 -24.81 -6.53
N VAL A 90 -11.75 -23.98 -7.56
CA VAL A 90 -12.64 -24.07 -8.73
C VAL A 90 -12.30 -25.29 -9.60
N LEU A 91 -11.01 -25.60 -9.78
CA LEU A 91 -10.54 -26.71 -10.60
C LEU A 91 -10.77 -28.09 -9.95
N VAL A 92 -10.73 -28.19 -8.62
CA VAL A 92 -11.00 -29.44 -7.90
C VAL A 92 -12.51 -29.69 -7.81
N GLN A 93 -13.07 -30.25 -8.89
CA GLN A 93 -14.52 -30.46 -9.01
C GLN A 93 -15.07 -31.59 -8.11
N ARG A 94 -14.23 -32.58 -7.78
CA ARG A 94 -14.54 -33.75 -6.92
C ARG A 94 -13.48 -33.91 -5.82
N PRO A 95 -13.54 -33.09 -4.77
CA PRO A 95 -12.62 -33.21 -3.65
C PRO A 95 -12.86 -34.54 -2.91
N ARG A 96 -11.79 -35.30 -2.67
CA ARG A 96 -11.85 -36.53 -1.86
C ARG A 96 -12.08 -36.25 -0.37
N ASP A 97 -11.71 -35.06 0.09
CA ASP A 97 -11.80 -34.64 1.49
C ASP A 97 -12.34 -33.21 1.61
N ALA A 98 -13.37 -33.03 2.44
CA ALA A 98 -13.97 -31.73 2.74
C ALA A 98 -12.98 -30.80 3.47
N ARG A 99 -11.98 -31.34 4.18
CA ARG A 99 -10.94 -30.56 4.86
C ARG A 99 -10.06 -29.79 3.88
N ILE A 100 -9.75 -30.38 2.71
CA ILE A 100 -8.95 -29.72 1.66
C ILE A 100 -9.73 -28.52 1.09
N VAL A 101 -11.03 -28.71 0.88
CA VAL A 101 -11.92 -27.64 0.38
C VAL A 101 -12.03 -26.49 1.38
N ALA A 102 -12.20 -26.84 2.66
CA ALA A 102 -12.29 -25.87 3.76
C ALA A 102 -10.97 -25.09 3.92
N THR A 103 -9.83 -25.78 3.91
CA THR A 103 -8.50 -25.14 4.03
C THR A 103 -8.19 -24.24 2.84
N LEU A 104 -8.43 -24.66 1.60
CA LEU A 104 -8.23 -23.81 0.42
C LEU A 104 -9.08 -22.53 0.49
N SER A 105 -10.33 -22.66 0.92
CA SER A 105 -11.20 -21.49 1.10
C SER A 105 -10.72 -20.57 2.20
N LEU A 106 -10.36 -21.15 3.36
CA LEU A 106 -9.90 -20.38 4.50
C LEU A 106 -8.62 -19.61 4.15
N VAL A 107 -7.64 -20.28 3.54
CA VAL A 107 -6.38 -19.67 3.11
C VAL A 107 -6.64 -18.58 2.07
N SER A 108 -7.51 -18.82 1.09
CA SER A 108 -7.84 -17.81 0.07
C SER A 108 -8.44 -16.55 0.67
N VAL A 109 -9.40 -16.71 1.61
CA VAL A 109 -10.03 -15.57 2.29
C VAL A 109 -9.04 -14.83 3.18
N LEU A 110 -8.26 -15.55 4.00
CA LEU A 110 -7.25 -14.94 4.86
C LEU A 110 -6.16 -14.22 4.06
N ALA A 111 -5.70 -14.81 2.96
CA ALA A 111 -4.73 -14.19 2.07
C ALA A 111 -5.31 -12.94 1.38
N THR A 112 -6.59 -12.96 1.00
CA THR A 112 -7.25 -11.76 0.44
C THR A 112 -7.36 -10.63 1.46
N VAL A 113 -7.77 -10.95 2.70
CA VAL A 113 -7.82 -9.96 3.79
C VAL A 113 -6.42 -9.44 4.11
N GLY A 114 -5.42 -10.33 4.19
CA GLY A 114 -4.03 -9.94 4.40
C GLY A 114 -3.50 -9.05 3.28
N ALA A 115 -3.78 -9.38 2.03
CA ALA A 115 -3.43 -8.55 0.88
C ALA A 115 -4.08 -7.16 0.99
N TRP A 116 -5.37 -7.10 1.33
CA TRP A 116 -6.07 -5.84 1.53
C TRP A 116 -5.43 -4.98 2.63
N LEU A 117 -5.07 -5.59 3.76
CA LEU A 117 -4.40 -4.88 4.86
C LEU A 117 -3.00 -4.40 4.47
N ALA A 118 -2.22 -5.23 3.77
CA ALA A 118 -0.91 -4.85 3.26
C ALA A 118 -1.01 -3.69 2.26
N PHE A 119 -2.00 -3.72 1.36
CA PHE A 119 -2.26 -2.62 0.43
C PHE A 119 -2.67 -1.34 1.16
N ARG A 120 -3.57 -1.45 2.15
CA ARG A 120 -4.00 -0.33 2.98
C ARG A 120 -2.81 0.33 3.68
N ASP A 121 -1.92 -0.47 4.24
CA ASP A 121 -0.72 0.02 4.93
C ASP A 121 0.21 0.79 3.99
N VAL A 122 0.49 0.27 2.79
CA VAL A 122 1.28 0.97 1.77
C VAL A 122 0.54 2.23 1.28
N ALA A 123 -0.78 2.17 1.09
CA ALA A 123 -1.55 3.33 0.66
C ALA A 123 -1.51 4.46 1.70
N THR A 124 -1.50 4.14 3.00
CA THR A 124 -1.46 5.13 4.08
C THR A 124 -0.06 5.63 4.41
N HIS A 125 0.94 4.76 4.38
CA HIS A 125 2.28 5.05 4.91
C HIS A 125 3.39 4.96 3.87
N GLY A 126 3.14 4.31 2.73
CA GLY A 126 4.12 4.11 1.68
C GLY A 126 4.55 5.42 1.01
N GLU A 127 5.71 5.35 0.38
CA GLU A 127 6.27 6.45 -0.39
C GLU A 127 5.54 6.56 -1.73
N ILE A 128 5.32 7.78 -2.18
CA ILE A 128 4.62 8.08 -3.42
C ILE A 128 5.57 8.74 -4.42
N ASP A 129 5.67 8.18 -5.61
CA ASP A 129 6.42 8.79 -6.70
C ASP A 129 5.67 10.04 -7.22
N ALA A 130 6.34 11.17 -7.12
CA ALA A 130 5.87 12.49 -7.50
C ALA A 130 6.70 13.10 -8.64
N THR A 131 7.65 12.36 -9.22
CA THR A 131 8.61 12.85 -10.22
C THR A 131 7.90 13.50 -11.41
N GLY A 132 6.91 12.82 -12.00
CA GLY A 132 6.13 13.34 -13.12
C GLY A 132 5.13 14.45 -12.77
N LYS A 133 4.97 14.78 -11.49
CA LYS A 133 4.01 15.79 -10.97
C LYS A 133 4.68 17.13 -10.67
N ILE A 134 6.01 17.20 -10.81
CA ILE A 134 6.78 18.41 -10.62
C ILE A 134 6.91 19.17 -11.94
N THR A 135 6.65 20.46 -11.86
CA THR A 135 6.78 21.38 -12.98
C THR A 135 7.80 22.45 -12.60
N SER A 136 8.84 22.60 -13.42
CA SER A 136 9.84 23.65 -13.27
C SER A 136 9.54 24.81 -14.21
N LYS A 137 9.87 26.03 -13.78
CA LYS A 137 9.79 27.23 -14.62
C LYS A 137 11.13 27.95 -14.57
N ALA A 138 12.07 27.54 -15.42
CA ALA A 138 13.21 28.33 -15.92
C ALA A 138 14.25 27.38 -16.55
N PRO A 139 14.27 27.22 -17.89
CA PRO A 139 15.49 26.77 -18.56
C PRO A 139 16.51 27.93 -18.61
N ASP A 140 17.81 27.62 -18.69
CA ASP A 140 18.92 28.59 -18.78
C ASP A 140 19.07 29.47 -17.52
N LEU A 141 19.58 28.88 -16.44
CA LEU A 141 19.83 29.54 -15.16
C LEU A 141 21.27 30.04 -15.05
N VAL A 142 21.44 31.25 -14.53
CA VAL A 142 22.74 31.86 -14.19
C VAL A 142 22.91 31.91 -12.67
N ASP A 143 24.10 32.30 -12.21
CA ASP A 143 24.37 32.47 -10.78
C ASP A 143 23.37 33.44 -10.11
N GLY A 144 22.83 33.03 -8.96
CA GLY A 144 21.80 33.75 -8.22
C GLY A 144 20.39 33.70 -8.82
N ALA A 145 20.19 32.98 -9.93
CA ALA A 145 18.87 32.89 -10.56
C ALA A 145 17.86 32.14 -9.67
N PRO A 146 16.64 32.68 -9.48
CA PRO A 146 15.58 31.99 -8.76
C PRO A 146 14.96 30.90 -9.64
N LEU A 147 14.76 29.74 -9.05
CA LEU A 147 14.05 28.60 -9.64
C LEU A 147 12.85 28.26 -8.77
N THR A 148 11.66 28.23 -9.37
CA THR A 148 10.46 27.75 -8.69
C THR A 148 10.06 26.39 -9.26
N LEU A 149 9.93 25.42 -8.36
CA LEU A 149 9.31 24.12 -8.65
C LEU A 149 7.90 24.11 -8.06
N THR A 150 6.94 23.63 -8.85
CA THR A 150 5.56 23.43 -8.42
C THR A 150 5.18 21.97 -8.48
N LEU A 151 4.86 21.40 -7.33
CA LEU A 151 4.32 20.04 -7.18
C LEU A 151 2.81 20.10 -7.01
N ARG A 152 2.08 19.28 -7.77
CA ARG A 152 0.64 19.06 -7.56
C ARG A 152 0.42 17.74 -6.83
N VAL A 153 -0.28 17.79 -5.70
CA VAL A 153 -0.58 16.63 -4.86
C VAL A 153 -2.04 16.24 -5.07
N SER A 154 -2.27 14.98 -5.44
CA SER A 154 -3.62 14.47 -5.65
C SER A 154 -4.31 14.12 -4.32
N PRO A 155 -5.65 14.14 -4.26
CA PRO A 155 -6.36 13.65 -3.08
C PRO A 155 -5.98 12.19 -2.79
N GLY A 156 -5.55 11.89 -1.56
CA GLY A 156 -5.08 10.56 -1.15
C GLY A 156 -3.56 10.39 -1.16
N GLU A 157 -2.82 11.33 -1.74
CA GLU A 157 -1.35 11.33 -1.80
C GLU A 157 -0.71 12.25 -0.76
N ALA A 158 -1.49 12.68 0.24
CA ALA A 158 -1.04 13.55 1.31
C ALA A 158 0.09 12.89 2.11
N ARG A 159 1.23 13.58 2.19
CA ARG A 159 2.43 13.21 2.96
C ARG A 159 3.02 14.48 3.55
N ASP A 160 3.74 14.36 4.67
CA ASP A 160 4.29 15.51 5.39
C ASP A 160 5.74 15.84 5.01
N ALA A 161 6.38 15.03 4.16
CA ALA A 161 7.70 15.27 3.63
C ALA A 161 7.80 14.94 2.13
N LEU A 162 8.66 15.68 1.43
CA LEU A 162 9.05 15.47 0.05
C LEU A 162 10.57 15.30 -0.02
N ARG A 163 11.03 14.15 -0.50
CA ARG A 163 12.42 13.95 -0.88
C ARG A 163 12.58 14.34 -2.34
N LEU A 164 13.51 15.23 -2.63
CA LEU A 164 13.77 15.73 -3.96
C LEU A 164 15.22 15.46 -4.36
N THR A 165 15.41 14.94 -5.57
CA THR A 165 16.72 14.76 -6.21
C THR A 165 16.77 15.64 -7.46
N LEU A 166 17.82 16.44 -7.57
CA LEU A 166 18.02 17.38 -8.67
C LEU A 166 19.28 17.00 -9.47
N ALA A 167 19.19 17.12 -10.79
CA ALA A 167 20.35 17.15 -11.68
C ALA A 167 20.62 18.58 -12.11
N ILE A 168 21.90 18.97 -12.15
CA ILE A 168 22.34 20.33 -12.46
C ILE A 168 23.26 20.28 -13.69
N ASP A 169 22.72 20.19 -14.89
CA ASP A 169 23.49 20.03 -16.14
C ASP A 169 23.92 21.38 -16.72
N ASN A 170 24.97 21.38 -17.57
CA ASN A 170 25.27 22.56 -18.36
C ASN A 170 24.13 22.77 -19.37
N HIS A 171 23.70 24.01 -19.56
CA HIS A 171 22.69 24.33 -20.57
C HIS A 171 23.18 24.01 -21.99
N ASP A 172 24.46 24.34 -22.28
CA ASP A 172 25.12 23.96 -23.51
C ASP A 172 26.09 22.78 -23.25
N PRO A 173 25.79 21.56 -23.74
CA PRO A 173 26.66 20.40 -23.54
C PRO A 173 27.98 20.50 -24.33
N THR A 174 28.10 21.45 -25.25
CA THR A 174 29.31 21.67 -26.07
C THR A 174 30.24 22.72 -25.46
N ALA A 175 29.78 23.47 -24.46
CA ALA A 175 30.59 24.44 -23.72
C ALA A 175 31.53 23.75 -22.70
N PRO A 176 32.61 24.43 -22.25
CA PRO A 176 33.43 23.95 -21.14
C PRO A 176 32.59 23.66 -19.89
N ALA A 177 32.90 22.57 -19.19
CA ALA A 177 32.08 22.13 -18.06
C ALA A 177 32.15 23.09 -16.86
N CYS A 178 30.99 23.46 -16.32
CA CYS A 178 30.82 24.32 -15.15
C CYS A 178 30.66 23.55 -13.82
N ARG A 179 30.75 22.21 -13.88
CA ARG A 179 30.80 21.33 -12.70
C ARG A 179 32.26 21.19 -12.21
N PRO A 180 32.53 21.04 -10.90
CA PRO A 180 31.63 20.60 -9.82
C PRO A 180 31.13 21.71 -8.86
N VAL A 181 31.32 22.99 -9.17
CA VAL A 181 31.12 24.10 -8.22
C VAL A 181 29.63 24.53 -8.11
N SER A 182 28.78 24.05 -9.00
CA SER A 182 27.36 24.40 -9.01
C SER A 182 26.58 23.71 -7.88
N SER A 183 25.81 24.49 -7.12
CA SER A 183 24.91 23.99 -6.08
C SER A 183 23.58 24.73 -6.10
N VAL A 184 22.54 24.11 -5.54
CA VAL A 184 21.23 24.73 -5.36
C VAL A 184 20.95 24.85 -3.86
N ALA A 185 20.46 26.01 -3.43
CA ALA A 185 20.06 26.25 -2.05
C ALA A 185 18.55 26.53 -1.96
N LEU A 186 17.93 26.02 -0.88
CA LEU A 186 16.53 26.30 -0.58
C LEU A 186 16.38 27.72 -0.04
N THR A 187 15.58 28.55 -0.71
CA THR A 187 15.37 29.95 -0.33
C THR A 187 14.23 30.08 0.70
N SER A 188 13.19 29.25 0.57
CA SER A 188 12.06 29.21 1.51
C SER A 188 11.50 27.79 1.62
N PRO A 189 11.18 27.31 2.83
CA PRO A 189 10.46 26.07 2.96
C PRO A 189 8.99 26.29 2.58
N PRO A 190 8.35 25.33 1.87
CA PRO A 190 6.96 25.45 1.46
C PRO A 190 5.98 25.43 2.64
N TYR A 191 6.39 24.88 3.78
CA TYR A 191 5.62 24.83 5.02
C TYR A 191 6.47 25.32 6.19
N GLY A 192 5.88 26.16 7.04
CA GLY A 192 6.55 27.02 8.01
C GLY A 192 7.75 26.40 8.73
N GLY A 193 8.89 27.08 8.64
CA GLY A 193 10.16 26.72 9.26
C GLY A 193 11.24 27.70 8.80
N ALA A 194 12.39 27.72 9.48
CA ALA A 194 13.56 28.38 8.92
C ALA A 194 14.10 27.51 7.78
N ALA A 195 14.25 28.05 6.57
CA ALA A 195 15.06 27.39 5.56
C ALA A 195 16.47 27.23 6.14
N THR A 196 16.91 25.99 6.31
CA THR A 196 18.33 25.75 6.52
C THR A 196 18.94 25.74 5.12
N PRO A 197 19.84 26.68 4.78
CA PRO A 197 20.49 26.68 3.48
C PRO A 197 21.43 25.48 3.40
N ALA A 198 20.90 24.35 2.93
CA ALA A 198 21.70 23.20 2.54
C ALA A 198 22.03 23.35 1.05
N ALA A 199 23.33 23.45 0.74
CA ALA A 199 23.80 23.46 -0.64
C ALA A 199 23.74 22.03 -1.19
N ILE A 200 22.82 21.80 -2.13
CA ILE A 200 22.63 20.52 -2.81
C ILE A 200 23.46 20.54 -4.09
N HIS A 201 24.31 19.54 -4.22
CA HIS A 201 25.15 19.35 -5.40
C HIS A 201 24.41 18.45 -6.39
N ASP A 202 24.96 18.32 -7.60
CA ASP A 202 24.42 17.47 -8.64
C ASP A 202 24.17 16.02 -8.16
N GLY A 203 22.95 15.50 -8.36
CA GLY A 203 22.52 14.19 -7.88
C GLY A 203 22.24 14.10 -6.38
N GLY A 204 22.35 15.22 -5.65
CA GLY A 204 22.07 15.27 -4.22
C GLY A 204 20.57 15.18 -3.92
N THR A 205 20.24 14.51 -2.82
CA THR A 205 18.89 14.36 -2.28
C THR A 205 18.69 15.26 -1.07
N PHE A 206 17.50 15.83 -0.90
CA PHE A 206 17.13 16.53 0.33
C PHE A 206 15.65 16.39 0.64
N ASP A 207 15.33 16.39 1.94
CA ASP A 207 13.97 16.26 2.44
C ASP A 207 13.40 17.64 2.81
N ILE A 208 12.20 17.92 2.33
CA ILE A 208 11.48 19.19 2.51
C ILE A 208 10.20 18.88 3.27
N PRO A 209 9.90 19.56 4.39
CA PRO A 209 8.61 19.42 5.05
C PRO A 209 7.51 20.03 4.19
N VAL A 210 6.40 19.32 4.05
CA VAL A 210 5.25 19.70 3.22
C VAL A 210 3.99 19.69 4.09
N ASP A 211 3.06 20.62 3.83
CA ASP A 211 1.74 20.56 4.45
C ASP A 211 0.96 19.37 3.86
N PRO A 212 0.55 18.37 4.67
CA PRO A 212 -0.23 17.23 4.19
C PRO A 212 -1.61 17.65 3.64
N GLN A 213 -2.09 18.86 3.94
CA GLN A 213 -3.34 19.40 3.40
C GLN A 213 -3.14 20.20 2.10
N ALA A 214 -1.89 20.52 1.72
CA ALA A 214 -1.62 21.31 0.53
C ALA A 214 -1.84 20.49 -0.75
N ARG A 215 -2.64 21.03 -1.66
CA ARG A 215 -2.83 20.47 -3.01
C ARG A 215 -1.78 20.93 -4.01
N THR A 216 -1.07 22.00 -3.66
CA THR A 216 -0.02 22.57 -4.49
C THR A 216 1.08 23.07 -3.59
N VAL A 217 2.29 22.57 -3.82
CA VAL A 217 3.48 22.88 -3.04
C VAL A 217 4.41 23.67 -3.95
N ARG A 218 4.81 24.86 -3.49
CA ARG A 218 5.74 25.73 -4.19
C ARG A 218 7.08 25.70 -3.48
N ILE A 219 8.12 25.31 -4.20
CA ILE A 219 9.48 25.19 -3.69
C ILE A 219 10.31 26.23 -4.42
N ASP A 220 10.83 27.21 -3.69
CA ASP A 220 11.68 28.25 -4.25
C ASP A 220 13.15 27.95 -3.91
N LEU A 221 13.96 27.90 -4.95
CA LEU A 221 15.37 27.52 -4.95
C LEU A 221 16.20 28.65 -5.56
N THR A 222 17.47 28.74 -5.18
CA THR A 222 18.45 29.63 -5.81
C THR A 222 19.63 28.81 -6.32
N LEU A 223 19.99 28.99 -7.59
CA LEU A 223 21.19 28.39 -8.16
C LEU A 223 22.43 29.22 -7.78
N HIS A 224 23.48 28.53 -7.36
CA HIS A 224 24.82 29.07 -7.16
C HIS A 224 25.78 28.40 -8.15
N THR A 225 26.43 29.20 -9.00
CA THR A 225 27.40 28.70 -10.00
C THR A 225 28.46 29.76 -10.28
N ASP A 226 29.52 29.39 -11.01
CA ASP A 226 30.57 30.33 -11.37
C ASP A 226 30.08 31.38 -12.38
N HIS A 227 30.72 32.55 -12.38
CA HIS A 227 30.36 33.62 -13.31
C HIS A 227 30.51 33.19 -14.77
N GLY A 228 29.47 33.43 -15.56
CA GLY A 228 29.42 33.07 -16.98
C GLY A 228 28.95 31.65 -17.26
N CYS A 229 28.70 30.84 -16.22
CA CYS A 229 28.10 29.53 -16.35
C CYS A 229 26.57 29.61 -16.49
N ARG A 230 26.06 28.75 -17.36
CA ARG A 230 24.63 28.58 -17.63
C ARG A 230 24.27 27.13 -17.40
N MET A 231 23.35 26.91 -16.47
CA MET A 231 22.98 25.57 -16.01
C MET A 231 21.49 25.33 -16.24
N ASP A 232 21.13 24.09 -16.46
CA ASP A 232 19.76 23.60 -16.41
C ASP A 232 19.60 22.74 -15.16
N VAL A 233 18.58 23.05 -14.36
CA VAL A 233 18.23 22.27 -13.17
C VAL A 233 16.98 21.47 -13.50
N THR A 234 17.10 20.15 -13.45
CA THR A 234 16.01 19.23 -13.70
C THR A 234 15.75 18.35 -12.49
N THR A 235 14.49 17.98 -12.27
CA THR A 235 14.14 17.02 -11.23
C THR A 235 14.30 15.62 -11.80
N THR A 236 15.19 14.83 -11.18
CA THR A 236 15.43 13.44 -11.57
C THR A 236 14.53 12.49 -10.82
N GLU A 237 14.29 12.76 -9.53
CA GLU A 237 13.46 11.95 -8.67
C GLU A 237 12.76 12.83 -7.64
N ALA A 238 11.51 12.50 -7.34
CA ALA A 238 10.78 13.12 -6.26
C ALA A 238 9.84 12.12 -5.60
N THR A 239 9.97 11.95 -4.28
CA THR A 239 9.18 10.99 -3.52
C THR A 239 8.55 11.65 -2.30
N LEU A 240 7.22 11.60 -2.22
CA LEU A 240 6.45 12.01 -1.07
C LEU A 240 6.47 10.89 -0.01
N HIS A 241 6.79 11.21 1.24
CA HIS A 241 6.90 10.24 2.33
C HIS A 241 6.48 10.86 3.67
N ASN A 242 6.23 10.02 4.67
CA ASN A 242 6.01 10.50 6.03
C ASN A 242 7.34 10.51 6.80
N ALA A 243 7.62 11.60 7.52
CA ALA A 243 8.83 11.78 8.33
C ALA A 243 8.85 10.96 9.63
#